data_AF-A0A086A3F0-F1
#
_entry.id   AF-A0A086A3F0-F1
#
_cell.length_a   1.000
_cell.length_b   1.000
_cell.length_c   1.000
_cell.angle_alpha   90.00
_cell.angle_beta   90.00
_cell.angle_gamma   90.00
#
_symmetry.space_group_name_H-M   'P 1'
#
loop_
_entity.id
_entity.type
_entity.pdbx_description
1 polymer ?
#
loop_
_entity_poly.entity_id
_entity_poly.type
_entity_poly.pdbx_seq_one_letter_code
_entity_poly.pdbx_strand_id
1 'polypeptide(L)'
;MNIDTQIRTVFDTSKKMAENKPDYLFISFSEKGDKINCTIFKVYNNDKVPFYSLAISNKEALIHFIKGFLTSEKIPFRFEITTDTTVQDIEIEIRRLFFKDWLIKTKNIYRNHSAHMQIALNKIK
;
A
#
# COMPACT_ATOMS: atom_id res chain seq x y z
N MET A 1 -4.74 2.20 23.38
CA MET A 1 -3.48 2.28 22.62
C MET A 1 -3.45 3.66 21.99
N ASN A 2 -2.70 4.61 22.55
CA ASN A 2 -2.57 5.97 21.98
C ASN A 2 -1.69 5.85 20.75
N ILE A 3 -2.31 5.81 19.57
CA ILE A 3 -1.59 5.89 18.31
C ILE A 3 -1.22 7.36 18.17
N ASP A 4 0.04 7.74 18.46
CA ASP A 4 0.58 9.07 18.15
C ASP A 4 0.65 9.26 16.63
N THR A 5 -0.54 9.36 16.03
CA THR A 5 -0.77 9.48 14.60
C THR A 5 -0.82 10.96 14.29
N GLN A 6 0.25 11.49 13.72
CA GLN A 6 0.18 12.81 13.11
C GLN A 6 -0.18 12.61 11.64
N ILE A 7 -1.47 12.80 11.31
CA ILE A 7 -1.89 13.05 9.93
C ILE A 7 -1.30 14.41 9.56
N ARG A 8 -0.21 14.40 8.78
CA ARG A 8 0.54 15.63 8.53
C ARG A 8 -0.08 16.46 7.42
N THR A 9 -0.69 15.85 6.41
CA THR A 9 -1.30 16.59 5.30
C THR A 9 -2.29 15.71 4.54
N VAL A 10 -3.52 16.19 4.40
CA VAL A 10 -4.43 15.78 3.31
C VAL A 10 -4.20 16.83 2.22
N PHE A 11 -3.63 16.41 1.08
CA PHE A 11 -3.39 17.35 0.00
C PHE A 11 -4.74 17.68 -0.65
N ASP A 12 -5.15 18.95 -0.59
CA ASP A 12 -6.31 19.43 -1.32
C ASP A 12 -5.97 19.38 -2.82
N THR A 13 -6.36 18.29 -3.48
CA THR A 13 -6.21 18.13 -4.94
C THR A 13 -7.28 18.95 -5.68
N SER A 14 -7.56 20.17 -5.23
CA SER A 14 -8.60 21.01 -5.82
C SER A 14 -8.22 21.39 -7.26
N LYS A 15 -9.12 20.99 -8.19
CA LYS A 15 -9.36 21.53 -9.54
C LYS A 15 -8.56 21.05 -10.75
N LYS A 16 -7.82 19.93 -10.73
CA LYS A 16 -7.34 19.34 -12.01
C LYS A 16 -7.69 17.88 -12.31
N MET A 17 -8.15 17.07 -11.37
CA MET A 17 -8.32 15.62 -11.63
C MET A 17 -9.54 14.99 -10.92
N ALA A 18 -10.59 15.77 -10.65
CA ALA A 18 -11.80 15.30 -9.97
C ALA A 18 -12.61 14.27 -10.79
N GLU A 19 -12.38 14.17 -12.11
CA GLU A 19 -13.20 13.35 -13.01
C GLU A 19 -12.51 12.06 -13.47
N ASN A 20 -11.19 11.95 -13.30
CA ASN A 20 -10.46 10.76 -13.72
C ASN A 20 -10.22 9.80 -12.56
N LYS A 21 -10.40 8.51 -12.82
CA LYS A 21 -9.97 7.44 -11.91
C LYS A 21 -8.43 7.33 -11.99
N PRO A 22 -7.70 7.32 -10.86
CA PRO A 22 -6.25 7.10 -10.90
C PRO A 22 -5.93 5.70 -11.44
N ASP A 23 -4.83 5.59 -12.17
CA ASP A 23 -4.34 4.31 -12.71
C ASP A 23 -3.95 3.37 -11.58
N TYR A 24 -3.23 3.92 -10.60
CA TYR A 24 -2.85 3.24 -9.37
C TYR A 24 -2.49 4.23 -8.25
N LEU A 25 -2.41 3.72 -7.03
CA LEU A 25 -1.84 4.40 -5.87
C LEU A 25 -0.35 4.06 -5.75
N PHE A 26 0.50 5.05 -5.65
CA PHE A 26 1.93 4.87 -5.37
C PHE A 26 2.20 5.14 -3.89
N ILE A 27 2.84 4.21 -3.20
CA ILE A 27 3.09 4.27 -1.77
C ILE A 27 4.60 4.39 -1.55
N SER A 28 5.02 5.46 -0.91
CA SER A 28 6.42 5.78 -0.60
C SER A 28 6.62 5.87 0.90
N PHE A 29 7.82 5.54 1.35
CA PHE A 29 8.19 5.61 2.75
C PHE A 29 9.46 6.42 2.94
N SER A 30 9.54 7.16 4.04
CA SER A 30 10.76 7.83 4.47
C SER A 30 10.90 7.77 5.98
N GLU A 31 12.10 7.52 6.46
CA GLU A 31 12.40 7.56 7.89
C GLU A 31 12.77 8.98 8.32
N LYS A 32 12.29 9.41 9.49
CA LYS A 32 12.67 10.69 10.12
C LYS A 32 12.76 10.50 11.62
N GLY A 33 13.97 10.23 12.11
CA GLY A 33 14.20 9.79 13.48
C GLY A 33 13.49 8.45 13.71
N ASP A 34 12.81 8.31 14.85
CA ASP A 34 12.09 7.07 15.21
C ASP A 34 10.71 6.93 14.54
N LYS A 35 10.45 7.71 13.47
CA LYS A 35 9.15 7.71 12.76
C LYS A 35 9.33 7.30 11.32
N ILE A 36 8.41 6.45 10.86
CA ILE A 36 8.24 6.08 9.46
C ILE A 36 7.12 6.95 8.90
N ASN A 37 7.44 7.77 7.90
CA ASN A 37 6.44 8.52 7.15
C ASN A 37 6.04 7.70 5.93
N CYS A 38 4.74 7.41 5.80
CA CYS A 38 4.16 6.85 4.59
C CYS A 38 3.45 7.97 3.82
N THR A 39 3.77 8.10 2.54
CA THR A 39 3.10 9.02 1.62
C THR A 39 2.48 8.24 0.49
N ILE A 40 1.18 8.47 0.28
CA ILE A 40 0.39 7.86 -0.79
C ILE A 40 0.12 8.93 -1.84
N PHE A 41 0.41 8.58 -3.08
CA PHE A 41 0.19 9.40 -4.26
C PHE A 41 -0.88 8.74 -5.14
N LYS A 42 -1.74 9.55 -5.74
CA LYS A 42 -2.54 9.11 -6.88
C LYS A 42 -1.71 9.27 -8.14
N VAL A 43 -1.68 8.25 -8.99
CA VAL A 43 -0.97 8.31 -10.26
C VAL A 43 -1.97 8.40 -11.41
N TYR A 44 -1.77 9.38 -12.27
CA TYR A 44 -2.58 9.64 -13.47
C TYR A 44 -1.66 9.80 -14.66
N ASN A 45 -1.72 8.91 -15.66
CA ASN A 45 -0.89 9.00 -16.86
C ASN A 45 0.61 9.21 -16.55
N ASN A 46 1.11 8.54 -15.51
CA ASN A 46 2.46 8.66 -14.93
C ASN A 46 2.75 9.92 -14.08
N ASP A 47 1.82 10.86 -13.95
CA ASP A 47 1.94 11.98 -13.03
C ASP A 47 1.55 11.58 -11.61
N LYS A 48 2.45 11.82 -10.64
CA LYS A 48 2.21 11.53 -9.22
C LYS A 48 1.68 12.77 -8.51
N VAL A 49 0.47 12.67 -7.97
CA VAL A 49 -0.14 13.71 -7.15
C VAL A 49 -0.19 13.23 -5.70
N PRO A 50 0.46 13.91 -4.74
CA PRO A 50 0.36 13.58 -3.33
C PRO A 50 -1.11 13.54 -2.90
N PHE A 51 -1.53 12.50 -2.21
CA PHE A 51 -2.91 12.34 -1.73
C PHE A 51 -2.96 12.39 -0.21
N TYR A 52 -2.09 11.64 0.45
CA TYR A 52 -2.10 11.47 1.90
C TYR A 52 -0.68 11.25 2.44
N SER A 53 -0.33 11.86 3.56
CA SER A 53 0.94 11.62 4.25
C SER A 53 0.77 11.45 5.75
N LEU A 54 1.40 10.42 6.30
CA LEU A 54 1.23 9.96 7.67
C LEU A 54 2.56 9.57 8.30
N ALA A 55 2.85 10.15 9.46
CA ALA A 55 4.02 9.82 10.25
C ALA A 55 3.62 8.92 11.43
N ILE A 56 4.15 7.70 11.48
CA ILE A 56 3.88 6.73 12.55
C ILE A 56 5.18 6.18 13.12
N SER A 57 5.30 6.15 14.44
CA SER A 57 6.44 5.54 15.17
C SER A 57 6.30 4.04 15.41
N ASN A 58 5.13 3.44 15.16
CA ASN A 58 4.86 2.02 15.34
C ASN A 58 4.57 1.33 13.99
N LYS A 59 5.45 0.42 13.57
CA LYS A 59 5.34 -0.35 12.33
C LYS A 59 4.00 -1.09 12.18
N GLU A 60 3.48 -1.71 13.25
CA GLU A 60 2.19 -2.43 13.20
C GLU A 60 1.01 -1.49 12.96
N ALA A 61 1.01 -0.33 13.64
CA ALA A 61 -0.02 0.69 13.43
C ALA A 61 0.00 1.24 12.00
N LEU A 62 1.19 1.39 11.42
CA LEU A 62 1.35 1.81 10.02
C LEU A 62 0.80 0.77 9.03
N ILE A 63 1.14 -0.51 9.23
CA ILE A 63 0.61 -1.62 8.43
C ILE A 63 -0.92 -1.66 8.53
N HIS A 64 -1.47 -1.55 9.74
CA HIS A 64 -2.91 -1.57 9.96
C HIS A 64 -3.62 -0.41 9.24
N PHE A 65 -3.04 0.80 9.32
CA PHE A 65 -3.56 1.96 8.61
C PHE A 65 -3.57 1.75 7.09
N ILE A 66 -2.43 1.39 6.51
CA ILE A 66 -2.29 1.23 5.05
C ILE A 66 -3.24 0.13 4.56
N LYS A 67 -3.38 -0.97 5.31
CA LYS A 67 -4.35 -2.03 5.01
C LYS A 67 -5.78 -1.49 4.95
N GLY A 68 -6.21 -0.75 5.98
CA GLY A 68 -7.56 -0.19 6.05
C GLY A 68 -7.84 0.73 4.87
N PHE A 69 -6.88 1.62 4.58
CA PHE A 69 -6.95 2.57 3.47
C PHE A 69 -6.99 1.88 2.09
N LEU A 70 -6.10 0.93 1.81
CA LEU A 70 -6.08 0.25 0.52
C LEU A 70 -7.33 -0.62 0.29
N THR A 71 -7.90 -1.16 1.36
CA THR A 71 -9.18 -1.90 1.31
C THR A 71 -10.35 -0.99 0.95
N SER A 72 -10.37 0.27 1.43
CA SER A 72 -11.45 1.22 1.13
C SER A 72 -11.37 1.80 -0.28
N GLU A 73 -10.16 2.08 -0.78
CA GLU A 73 -9.97 2.78 -2.06
C GLU A 73 -10.26 1.91 -3.30
N LYS A 74 -10.09 0.58 -3.24
CA LYS A 74 -10.30 -0.34 -4.38
C LYS A 74 -9.56 0.06 -5.68
N ILE A 75 -8.44 0.76 -5.56
CA ILE A 75 -7.56 1.16 -6.67
C ILE A 75 -6.31 0.26 -6.65
N PRO A 76 -5.76 -0.18 -7.80
CA PRO A 76 -4.48 -0.88 -7.83
C PRO A 76 -3.39 -0.08 -7.12
N PHE A 77 -2.41 -0.73 -6.49
CA PHE A 77 -1.34 -0.01 -5.79
C PHE A 77 0.04 -0.59 -6.05
N ARG A 78 1.06 0.25 -5.91
CA ARG A 78 2.48 -0.11 -6.03
C ARG A 78 3.27 0.58 -4.92
N PHE A 79 4.27 -0.11 -4.42
CA PHE A 79 5.24 0.46 -3.48
C PHE A 79 6.44 1.05 -4.23
N GLU A 80 7.08 2.01 -3.59
CA GLU A 80 8.40 2.50 -3.98
C GLU A 80 9.44 1.38 -3.95
N ILE A 81 10.33 1.37 -4.94
CA ILE A 81 11.47 0.46 -4.93
C ILE A 81 12.48 1.03 -3.94
N THR A 82 12.84 0.22 -2.94
CA THR A 82 13.80 0.62 -1.90
C THR A 82 14.68 -0.55 -1.49
N THR A 83 15.88 -0.23 -1.01
CA THR A 83 16.80 -1.17 -0.35
C THR A 83 16.64 -1.17 1.18
N ASP A 84 15.75 -0.33 1.71
CA ASP A 84 15.43 -0.26 3.13
C ASP A 84 14.67 -1.51 3.58
N THR A 85 15.26 -2.28 4.50
CA THR A 85 14.70 -3.54 4.98
C THR A 85 13.44 -3.35 5.83
N THR A 86 13.35 -2.25 6.59
CA THR A 86 12.15 -1.91 7.37
C THR A 86 10.96 -1.70 6.45
N VAL A 87 11.18 -0.98 5.34
CA VAL A 87 10.15 -0.73 4.34
C VAL A 87 9.79 -1.98 3.56
N GLN A 88 10.78 -2.80 3.17
CA GLN A 88 10.54 -4.08 2.51
C GLN A 88 9.67 -5.01 3.38
N ASP A 89 9.93 -5.08 4.67
CA ASP A 89 9.09 -5.86 5.60
C ASP A 89 7.64 -5.37 5.63
N ILE A 90 7.44 -4.04 5.70
CA ILE A 90 6.10 -3.43 5.69
C ILE A 90 5.37 -3.79 4.38
N GLU A 91 6.06 -3.65 3.25
CA GLU A 91 5.53 -4.02 1.94
C GLU A 91 5.15 -5.51 1.88
N ILE A 92 6.03 -6.41 2.35
CA ILE A 92 5.78 -7.86 2.38
C ILE A 92 4.53 -8.17 3.20
N GLU A 93 4.38 -7.59 4.39
CA GLU A 93 3.22 -7.80 5.26
C GLU A 93 1.92 -7.32 4.61
N ILE A 94 1.94 -6.12 4.01
CA ILE A 94 0.77 -5.59 3.29
C ILE A 94 0.45 -6.49 2.08
N ARG A 95 1.44 -6.83 1.26
CA ARG A 95 1.25 -7.70 0.09
C ARG A 95 0.72 -9.08 0.49
N ARG A 96 1.20 -9.68 1.58
CA ARG A 96 0.69 -10.98 2.07
C ARG A 96 -0.80 -10.93 2.35
N LEU A 97 -1.32 -9.82 2.86
CA LEU A 97 -2.74 -9.65 3.15
C LEU A 97 -3.58 -9.54 1.88
N PHE A 98 -3.18 -8.67 0.94
CA PHE A 98 -3.88 -8.51 -0.33
C PHE A 98 -3.70 -9.72 -1.26
N PHE A 99 -2.59 -10.45 -1.14
CA PHE A 99 -2.35 -11.71 -1.84
C PHE A 99 -3.19 -12.85 -1.27
N LYS A 100 -3.41 -12.91 0.05
CA LYS A 100 -4.38 -13.84 0.65
C LYS A 100 -5.81 -13.54 0.17
N ASP A 101 -6.20 -12.27 0.08
CA ASP A 101 -7.51 -11.89 -0.45
C ASP A 101 -7.66 -12.19 -1.95
N TRP A 102 -6.59 -11.99 -2.73
CA TRP A 102 -6.53 -12.42 -4.13
C TRP A 102 -6.58 -13.95 -4.25
N LEU A 103 -5.83 -14.71 -3.44
CA LEU A 103 -5.86 -16.18 -3.40
C LEU A 103 -7.20 -16.74 -2.91
N ILE A 104 -7.90 -16.08 -2.00
CA ILE A 104 -9.21 -16.52 -1.52
C ILE A 104 -10.28 -16.26 -2.57
N LYS A 105 -10.27 -15.08 -3.23
CA LYS A 105 -11.16 -14.79 -4.37
C LYS A 105 -10.87 -15.69 -5.56
N THR A 106 -9.60 -15.95 -5.83
CA THR A 106 -9.17 -16.82 -6.93
C THR A 106 -9.14 -18.29 -6.56
N LYS A 107 -9.28 -18.71 -5.29
CA LYS A 107 -9.53 -20.13 -4.92
C LYS A 107 -10.82 -20.65 -5.55
N ASN A 108 -11.79 -19.77 -5.82
CA ASN A 108 -13.00 -20.11 -6.58
C ASN A 108 -12.74 -20.20 -8.10
N ILE A 109 -11.63 -19.68 -8.61
CA ILE A 109 -11.26 -19.68 -10.04
C ILE A 109 -10.19 -20.75 -10.35
N TYR A 110 -9.22 -20.96 -9.46
CA TYR A 110 -8.07 -21.85 -9.61
C TYR A 110 -8.20 -23.16 -8.83
N ARG A 111 -9.42 -23.60 -8.50
CA ARG A 111 -9.67 -24.98 -8.04
C ARG A 111 -9.02 -26.04 -8.94
N ASN A 112 -8.67 -25.68 -10.18
CA ASN A 112 -8.08 -26.59 -11.15
C ASN A 112 -6.58 -26.39 -11.44
N HIS A 113 -5.86 -25.38 -10.93
CA HIS A 113 -4.47 -25.11 -11.37
C HIS A 113 -3.51 -24.83 -10.19
N SER A 114 -3.13 -25.90 -9.49
CA SER A 114 -2.22 -25.89 -8.33
C SER A 114 -0.83 -25.31 -8.60
N ALA A 115 -0.31 -25.46 -9.82
CA ALA A 115 1.04 -25.01 -10.20
C ALA A 115 1.23 -23.49 -10.07
N HIS A 116 0.21 -22.70 -10.44
CA HIS A 116 0.31 -21.24 -10.41
C HIS A 116 0.28 -20.68 -8.97
N MET A 117 -0.44 -21.34 -8.08
CA MET A 117 -0.45 -21.03 -6.65
C MET A 117 0.93 -21.27 -6.04
N GLN A 118 1.57 -22.39 -6.39
CA GLN A 118 2.91 -22.75 -5.89
C GLN A 118 4.00 -21.79 -6.40
N ILE A 119 3.95 -21.38 -7.67
CA ILE A 119 4.88 -20.40 -8.25
C ILE A 119 4.78 -19.06 -7.53
N ALA A 120 3.56 -18.60 -7.25
CA ALA A 120 3.36 -17.33 -6.58
C ALA A 120 3.76 -17.38 -5.09
N LEU A 121 3.55 -18.52 -4.41
CA LEU A 121 4.03 -18.75 -3.05
C LEU A 121 5.55 -18.81 -2.94
N ASN A 122 6.23 -19.39 -3.93
CA ASN A 122 7.69 -19.48 -3.95
C ASN A 122 8.39 -18.14 -4.16
N LYS A 123 7.71 -17.14 -4.72
CA LYS A 123 8.25 -15.77 -4.87
C LYS A 123 8.15 -14.92 -3.58
N ILE A 124 7.51 -15.46 -2.53
CA ILE A 124 7.30 -14.78 -1.24
C ILE A 124 8.23 -15.35 -0.15
N LYS A 125 8.97 -16.43 -0.43
CA LYS A 125 10.05 -16.95 0.40
C LYS A 125 11.36 -16.27 0.04
#